data_AF-T0YB41-F1
#
_entry.id   AF-T0YB41-F1
#
_cell.length_a   1.000
_cell.length_b   1.000
_cell.length_c   1.000
_cell.angle_alpha   90.00
_cell.angle_beta   90.00
_cell.angle_gamma   90.00
#
_symmetry.space_group_name_H-M   'P 1'
#
loop_
_entity.id
_entity.type
_entity.pdbx_description
1 polymer ?
#
loop_
_entity_poly.entity_id
_entity_poly.type
_entity_poly.pdbx_seq_one_letter_code
_entity_poly.pdbx_strand_id
1 'polypeptide(L)' 'MNVPFTLARPELEAPFLAEAAQAGLTHLEGHRSVGGLRASLYNAVPLAAVDALIAFMREFE' A
#
# COMPACT_ATOMS: atom_id res chain seq x y z
N MET A 1 11.09 3.68 7.71
CA MET A 1 10.50 4.96 7.28
C MET A 1 9.07 4.71 6.86
N ASN A 2 8.14 5.65 7.09
CA ASN A 2 6.75 5.51 6.65
C ASN A 2 6.49 6.42 5.46
N VAL A 3 5.82 5.91 4.43
CA VAL A 3 5.42 6.64 3.23
C VAL A 3 3.88 6.62 3.17
N PRO A 4 3.20 7.66 3.70
CA PRO A 4 1.75 7.79 3.52
C PRO A 4 1.43 8.25 2.11
N PHE A 5 0.32 7.76 1.56
CA PHE A 5 -0.18 8.15 0.24
C PHE A 5 -1.70 7.98 0.17
N THR A 6 -2.33 8.64 -0.79
CA THR A 6 -3.76 8.56 -1.05
C THR A 6 -3.99 8.25 -2.53
N LEU A 7 -5.09 7.57 -2.84
CA LEU A 7 -5.50 7.39 -4.23
C LEU A 7 -6.24 8.65 -4.71
N ALA A 8 -6.19 8.91 -6.02
CA ALA A 8 -6.96 10.02 -6.60
C ALA A 8 -8.47 9.85 -6.44
N ARG A 9 -8.92 8.58 -6.30
CA ARG A 9 -10.31 8.17 -6.08
C ARG A 9 -10.40 7.40 -4.76
N PRO A 10 -10.88 8.03 -3.67
CA PRO A 10 -10.94 7.40 -2.34
C PRO A 10 -11.77 6.12 -2.30
N GLU A 11 -12.77 5.98 -3.17
CA GLU A 11 -13.59 4.78 -3.30
C GLU A 11 -12.79 3.54 -3.72
N LEU A 12 -11.59 3.71 -4.30
CA LEU A 12 -10.69 2.63 -4.68
C LEU A 12 -9.80 2.14 -3.55
N GLU A 13 -9.78 2.79 -2.38
CA GLU A 13 -8.91 2.39 -1.27
C GLU A 13 -9.25 0.99 -0.73
N ALA A 14 -10.54 0.67 -0.59
CA ALA A 14 -10.98 -0.65 -0.14
C ALA A 14 -10.66 -1.77 -1.16
N PRO A 15 -10.96 -1.61 -2.47
CA PRO A 15 -10.48 -2.52 -3.51
C PRO A 15 -8.96 -2.68 -3.53
N PHE A 16 -8.21 -1.59 -3.44
CA PHE A 16 -6.74 -1.61 -3.41
C PHE A 16 -6.21 -2.48 -2.27
N LEU A 17 -6.74 -2.29 -1.05
CA LEU A 17 -6.33 -3.09 0.11
C LEU A 17 -6.70 -4.56 -0.04
N ALA A 18 -7.85 -4.86 -0.63
CA ALA A 18 -8.30 -6.23 -0.86
C ALA A 18 -7.42 -6.96 -1.89
N GLU A 19 -7.08 -6.31 -3.00
CA GLU A 19 -6.23 -6.88 -4.04
C GLU A 19 -4.76 -6.95 -3.60
N ALA A 20 -4.27 -5.93 -2.90
CA ALA A 20 -2.93 -5.93 -2.30
C ALA A 20 -2.77 -7.13 -1.34
N ALA A 21 -3.77 -7.38 -0.49
CA ALA A 21 -3.75 -8.53 0.41
C ALA A 21 -3.71 -9.87 -0.33
N GLN A 22 -4.41 -9.98 -1.46
CA GLN A 22 -4.35 -11.17 -2.33
C GLN A 22 -2.97 -11.35 -2.98
N ALA A 23 -2.29 -10.24 -3.30
CA ALA A 23 -0.91 -10.23 -3.78
C ALA A 23 0.14 -10.42 -2.67
N GLY A 24 -0.28 -10.64 -1.42
CA GLY A 24 0.61 -10.78 -0.26
C GLY A 24 1.17 -9.45 0.28
N LEU A 25 0.70 -8.31 -0.22
CA LEU A 25 1.04 -6.98 0.25
C LEU A 25 0.07 -6.57 1.38
N THR A 26 0.49 -6.79 2.62
CA THR A 26 -0.35 -6.55 3.81
C THR A 26 0.06 -5.28 4.57
N HIS A 27 -0.78 -4.86 5.51
CA HIS A 27 -0.52 -3.72 6.42
C HIS A 27 -0.30 -2.36 5.71
N LEU A 28 -0.96 -2.16 4.57
CA LEU A 28 -0.93 -0.91 3.82
C LEU A 28 -2.01 0.10 4.26
N GLU A 29 -2.93 -0.28 5.15
CA GLU A 29 -3.95 0.63 5.66
C GLU A 29 -3.32 1.78 6.46
N GLY A 30 -3.73 3.01 6.15
CA GLY A 30 -3.32 4.21 6.84
C GLY A 30 -3.75 4.22 8.31
N HIS A 31 -3.18 5.15 9.09
CA HIS A 31 -3.61 5.30 10.48
C HIS A 31 -5.03 5.86 10.53
N ARG A 32 -5.89 5.30 11.39
CA ARG A 32 -7.32 5.67 11.54
C ARG A 32 -7.61 7.17 11.67
N SER A 33 -6.66 7.96 12.17
CA SER A 33 -6.83 9.41 12.36
C SER A 33 -6.56 10.23 11.10
N VAL A 34 -5.92 9.65 10.09
CA VAL A 34 -5.50 10.33 8.86
C VAL A 34 -6.19 9.71 7.64
N GLY A 35 -6.52 8.40 7.70
CA GLY A 35 -7.07 7.66 6.56
C GLY A 35 -6.01 7.37 5.50
N GLY A 36 -6.45 6.98 4.31
CA GLY A 36 -5.58 6.67 3.18
C GLY A 36 -4.76 5.40 3.38
N LEU A 37 -3.60 5.39 2.74
CA LEU A 37 -2.69 4.24 2.67
C LEU A 37 -1.31 4.61 3.22
N ARG A 38 -0.54 3.61 3.64
CA ARG A 38 0.81 3.79 4.18
C ARG A 38 1.69 2.57 3.94
N ALA A 39 2.82 2.78 3.27
CA ALA A 39 3.90 1.80 3.22
C ALA A 39 4.88 2.00 4.39
N SER A 40 5.03 0.98 5.23
CA SER A 40 5.95 1.00 6.38
C SER A 40 7.26 0.29 6.03
N LEU A 41 8.29 1.04 5.68
CA LEU A 41 9.57 0.56 5.14
C LEU A 41 10.66 0.56 6.22
N TYR A 42 10.54 -0.30 7.23
CA TYR A 42 11.57 -0.47 8.27
C TYR A 42 12.74 -1.33 7.77
N ASN A 43 13.83 -1.41 8.54
CA ASN A 43 15.06 -2.11 8.14
C ASN A 43 14.85 -3.59 7.74
N ALA A 44 13.80 -4.24 8.27
CA ALA A 44 13.48 -5.63 7.95
C ALA A 44 12.71 -5.80 6.63
N VAL A 45 12.26 -4.72 5.99
CA VAL A 45 11.54 -4.78 4.72
C VAL A 45 12.57 -4.85 3.58
N PRO A 46 12.61 -5.94 2.80
CA PRO A 46 13.54 -6.07 1.69
C PRO A 46 13.14 -5.17 0.53
N LEU A 47 14.12 -4.77 -0.29
CA LEU A 47 13.86 -3.98 -1.50
C LEU A 47 12.87 -4.68 -2.46
N ALA A 48 12.94 -6.02 -2.56
CA ALA A 48 12.01 -6.79 -3.38
C ALA A 48 10.53 -6.59 -2.98
N ALA A 49 10.23 -6.34 -1.69
CA ALA A 49 8.87 -6.03 -1.26
C ALA A 49 8.44 -4.62 -1.71
N VAL A 50 9.39 -3.68 -1.79
CA VAL A 50 9.15 -2.33 -2.34
C VAL A 50 8.89 -2.43 -3.84
N ASP A 51 9.69 -3.21 -4.56
CA ASP A 51 9.50 -3.44 -6.00
C ASP A 51 8.15 -4.10 -6.29
N ALA A 52 7.75 -5.08 -5.47
CA ALA A 52 6.43 -5.73 -5.57
C ALA A 52 5.28 -4.73 -5.34
N LEU A 53 5.41 -3.84 -4.34
CA LEU A 53 4.43 -2.78 -4.11
C LEU A 53 4.34 -1.82 -5.30
N ILE A 54 5.48 -1.39 -5.85
CA ILE A 54 5.50 -0.49 -7.02
C ILE A 54 4.88 -1.18 -8.24
N ALA A 55 5.18 -2.45 -8.48
CA ALA A 55 4.60 -3.22 -9.58
C ALA A 55 3.07 -3.34 -9.42
N PHE A 56 2.60 -3.70 -8.23
CA PHE A 56 1.17 -3.75 -7.92
C PHE A 56 0.48 -2.40 -8.16
N MET A 57 1.08 -1.29 -7.68
CA MET A 57 0.52 0.05 -7.88
C MET A 57 0.42 0.46 -9.35
N ARG A 58 1.29 -0.07 -10.22
CA ARG A 58 1.22 0.17 -11.68
C ARG A 58 0.17 -0.69 -12.38
N GLU A 59 -0.11 -1.87 -11.84
CA GLU A 59 -1.09 -2.81 -12.42
C GLU A 59 -2.52 -2.47 -11.99
N PHE A 60 -2.70 -1.91 -10.79
CA PHE A 60 -3.99 -1.47 -10.26
C PHE A 60 -4.58 -0.22 -10.95
N GLU A 61 -3.83 0.43 -11.86
CA GLU A 61 -4.14 1.75 -12.47
C GLU A 61 -5.56 1.87 -13.08
#